data_AF-A0A026WPR9-F1
#
_entry.id   AF-A0A026WPR9-F1
#
_cell.length_a   1.000
_cell.length_b   1.000
_cell.length_c   1.000
_cell.angle_alpha   90.00
_cell.angle_beta   90.00
_cell.angle_gamma   90.00
#
_symmetry.space_group_name_H-M   'P 1'
#
loop_
_entity.id
_entity.type
_entity.pdbx_description
1 polymer ?
#
loop_
_entity_poly.entity_id
_entity_poly.type
_entity_poly.pdbx_seq_one_letter_code
_entity_poly.pdbx_strand_id
1 'polypeptide(L)'
;MAQVLSGHGCFGEYLSRIGRERGPRCHHCGADQDTAQHTLEQCPSWAGERRVLVNRIGGDLSLPSVIRAIVGSERSWCAFASFCEEVMSQKEAAERVREAEDPDRQP
;
A
#
# COMPACT_ATOMS: atom_id res chain seq x y z
N MET A 1 -3.57 6.79 4.27
CA MET A 1 -4.81 6.53 3.50
C MET A 1 -4.81 7.17 2.12
N ALA A 2 -4.53 8.48 1.98
CA ALA A 2 -4.55 9.17 0.69
C ALA A 2 -3.72 8.49 -0.41
N GLN A 3 -2.54 7.97 -0.04
CA GLN A 3 -1.69 7.18 -0.94
C GLN A 3 -2.41 5.93 -1.49
N VAL A 4 -2.97 5.11 -0.60
CA VAL A 4 -3.74 3.91 -0.97
C VAL A 4 -4.92 4.26 -1.90
N LEU A 5 -5.64 5.33 -1.61
CA LEU A 5 -6.81 5.73 -2.41
C LEU A 5 -6.46 6.30 -3.79
N SER A 6 -5.30 6.95 -3.91
CA SER A 6 -4.84 7.55 -5.17
C SER A 6 -3.94 6.63 -5.99
N GLY A 7 -3.39 5.58 -5.38
CA GLY A 7 -2.30 4.79 -5.96
C GLY A 7 -0.98 5.56 -6.03
N HIS A 8 -0.87 6.74 -5.41
CA HIS A 8 0.36 7.52 -5.35
C HIS A 8 1.15 7.22 -4.08
N GLY A 9 2.47 7.40 -4.11
CA GLY A 9 3.34 7.20 -2.94
C GLY A 9 4.36 6.09 -3.16
N CYS A 10 4.67 5.34 -2.11
CA CYS A 10 5.73 4.31 -2.10
C CYS A 10 5.34 2.98 -2.78
N PHE A 11 4.54 3.06 -3.85
CA PHE A 11 4.16 1.93 -4.68
C PHE A 11 5.13 1.82 -5.85
N GLY A 12 5.72 0.64 -6.08
CA GLY A 12 6.64 0.41 -7.19
C GLY A 12 6.08 0.86 -8.55
N GLU A 13 4.79 0.62 -8.82
CA GLU A 13 4.12 1.11 -10.05
C GLU A 13 4.22 2.65 -10.18
N TYR A 14 3.89 3.37 -9.12
CA TYR A 14 3.94 4.82 -9.11
C TYR A 14 5.37 5.34 -9.19
N LEU A 15 6.29 4.79 -8.38
CA LEU A 15 7.69 5.20 -8.33
C LEU A 15 8.38 4.99 -9.68
N SER A 16 8.08 3.88 -10.35
CA SER A 16 8.58 3.63 -11.70
C SER A 16 8.02 4.62 -12.73
N ARG A 17 6.72 4.93 -12.65
CA ARG A 17 6.07 5.92 -13.52
C ARG A 17 6.70 7.31 -13.42
N ILE A 18 7.20 7.71 -12.25
CA ILE A 18 7.87 9.00 -12.03
C ILE A 18 9.40 8.93 -12.12
N GLY A 19 9.96 7.79 -12.54
CA GLY A 19 11.41 7.63 -12.74
C GLY A 19 12.23 7.49 -11.45
N ARG A 20 11.61 7.25 -10.29
CA ARG A 20 12.30 7.01 -9.01
C ARG A 20 12.70 5.55 -8.80
N GLU A 21 12.08 4.61 -9.53
CA GLU A 21 12.47 3.20 -9.51
C GLU A 21 12.57 2.62 -10.92
N ARG A 22 13.42 1.61 -11.12
CA ARG A 22 13.67 1.00 -12.43
C ARG A 22 12.50 0.17 -12.96
N GLY A 23 11.54 -0.23 -12.12
CA GLY A 23 10.41 -1.03 -12.53
C GLY A 23 9.32 -1.12 -11.47
N PRO A 24 8.12 -1.62 -11.83
CA PRO A 24 6.93 -1.52 -11.00
C PRO A 24 6.83 -2.59 -9.88
N ARG A 25 7.89 -3.35 -9.62
CA ARG A 25 7.84 -4.56 -8.79
C ARG A 25 7.60 -4.27 -7.31
N CYS A 26 6.97 -5.22 -6.63
CA CYS A 26 6.81 -5.16 -5.18
C CYS A 26 8.07 -5.67 -4.49
N HIS A 27 8.81 -4.77 -3.84
CA HIS A 27 10.00 -5.14 -3.06
C HIS A 27 9.70 -6.00 -1.83
N HIS A 28 8.44 -6.04 -1.38
CA HIS A 28 8.05 -6.80 -0.19
C HIS A 28 7.74 -8.27 -0.46
N CYS A 29 7.25 -8.60 -1.65
CA CYS A 29 6.84 -9.97 -1.98
C CYS A 29 7.34 -10.48 -3.34
N GLY A 30 8.03 -9.64 -4.12
CA GLY A 30 8.58 -9.99 -5.43
C GLY A 30 7.56 -10.00 -6.57
N ALA A 31 6.31 -9.60 -6.34
CA ALA A 31 5.29 -9.51 -7.40
C ALA A 31 5.69 -8.51 -8.50
N ASP A 32 5.25 -8.78 -9.73
CA ASP A 32 5.61 -7.97 -10.90
C ASP A 32 5.10 -6.52 -10.83
N GLN A 33 4.00 -6.29 -10.13
CA GLN A 33 3.38 -4.97 -9.97
C GLN A 33 3.01 -4.71 -8.51
N ASP A 34 3.52 -3.60 -7.98
CA ASP A 34 3.16 -3.04 -6.69
C ASP A 34 2.20 -1.89 -6.89
N THR A 35 0.92 -2.21 -6.93
CA THR A 35 -0.18 -1.25 -6.95
C THR A 35 -0.79 -1.10 -5.56
N ALA A 36 -1.58 -0.05 -5.33
CA ALA A 36 -2.36 0.07 -4.11
C ALA A 36 -3.31 -1.13 -3.91
N GLN A 37 -3.92 -1.60 -5.00
CA GLN A 37 -4.79 -2.78 -4.99
C GLN A 37 -4.01 -4.05 -4.60
N HIS A 38 -2.81 -4.25 -5.17
CA HIS A 38 -1.94 -5.35 -4.78
C HIS A 38 -1.61 -5.30 -3.28
N THR A 39 -1.25 -4.11 -2.77
CA THR A 39 -0.97 -3.91 -1.34
C THR A 39 -2.20 -4.23 -0.47
N LEU A 40 -3.39 -3.81 -0.91
CA LEU A 40 -4.64 -4.03 -0.18
C LEU A 40 -5.11 -5.48 -0.16
N GLU A 41 -4.90 -6.24 -1.23
CA GLU A 41 -5.57 -7.54 -1.43
C GLU A 41 -4.62 -8.73 -1.48
N GLN A 42 -3.44 -8.55 -2.07
CA GLN A 42 -2.68 -9.67 -2.62
C GLN A 42 -1.35 -9.86 -1.92
N CYS A 43 -0.68 -8.76 -1.55
CA CYS A 43 0.66 -8.81 -0.98
C CYS A 43 0.66 -9.68 0.30
N PRO A 44 1.40 -10.80 0.32
CA PRO A 44 1.45 -11.68 1.49
C PRO A 44 2.10 -11.02 2.69
N SER A 45 2.99 -10.04 2.48
CA SER A 45 3.67 -9.30 3.55
C SER A 45 2.71 -8.52 4.44
N TRP A 46 1.52 -8.17 3.93
CA TRP A 46 0.49 -7.43 4.67
C TRP A 46 -0.70 -8.31 5.09
N ALA A 47 -0.54 -9.63 5.09
CA ALA A 47 -1.65 -10.55 5.37
C ALA A 47 -2.19 -10.41 6.80
N GLY A 48 -1.34 -10.05 7.76
CA GLY A 48 -1.74 -9.85 9.15
C GLY A 48 -2.66 -8.65 9.32
N GLU A 49 -2.21 -7.49 8.83
CA GLU A 49 -2.92 -6.22 8.82
C GLU A 49 -4.20 -6.33 7.99
N ARG A 50 -4.13 -6.96 6.82
CA ARG A 50 -5.28 -7.21 5.95
C ARG A 50 -6.34 -8.06 6.64
N ARG A 51 -5.95 -9.07 7.42
CA ARG A 51 -6.91 -9.90 8.17
C ARG A 51 -7.69 -9.06 9.20
N VAL A 52 -7.03 -8.12 9.88
CA VAL A 52 -7.70 -7.21 10.83
C VAL A 52 -8.72 -6.33 10.08
N LEU A 53 -8.33 -5.80 8.91
CA LEU A 53 -9.22 -5.02 8.06
C LEU A 53 -10.44 -5.84 7.59
N VAL A 54 -10.22 -7.04 7.06
CA VAL A 54 -11.28 -7.94 6.58
C VAL A 54 -12.28 -8.28 7.68
N ASN A 55 -11.81 -8.53 8.90
CA ASN A 55 -12.69 -8.77 10.05
C ASN A 55 -13.60 -7.58 10.38
N ARG A 56 -13.21 -6.36 9.97
CA ARG A 56 -13.98 -5.15 10.19
C ARG A 56 -14.93 -4.82 9.04
N ILE A 57 -14.45 -4.89 7.79
CA ILE A 57 -15.16 -4.35 6.62
C ILE A 57 -15.67 -5.41 5.64
N GLY A 58 -15.30 -6.67 5.83
CA GLY A 58 -15.65 -7.78 4.94
C GLY A 58 -14.50 -8.20 4.01
N GLY A 59 -14.71 -9.30 3.29
CA GLY A 59 -13.67 -9.92 2.44
C GLY A 59 -13.47 -9.28 1.07
N ASP A 60 -14.42 -8.46 0.60
CA ASP A 60 -14.28 -7.70 -0.64
C ASP A 60 -13.55 -6.38 -0.36
N LEU A 61 -12.26 -6.36 -0.69
CA LEU A 61 -11.40 -5.20 -0.52
C LEU A 61 -11.21 -4.41 -1.82
N SER A 62 -12.07 -4.63 -2.82
CA SER A 62 -12.09 -3.77 -3.98
C SER A 62 -12.31 -2.32 -3.54
N LEU A 63 -11.62 -1.37 -4.19
CA LEU A 63 -11.67 0.03 -3.78
C LEU A 63 -13.12 0.57 -3.62
N PRO A 64 -14.07 0.28 -4.53
CA PRO A 64 -15.47 0.69 -4.34
C PRO A 64 -16.13 0.11 -3.08
N SER A 65 -15.84 -1.14 -2.74
CA SER A 65 -16.39 -1.82 -1.55
C SER A 65 -15.78 -1.27 -0.26
N VAL A 66 -14.47 -1.02 -0.25
CA VAL A 66 -13.79 -0.33 0.86
C VAL A 66 -14.39 1.05 1.09
N ILE A 67 -14.51 1.87 0.04
CA ILE A 67 -15.08 3.23 0.15
C ILE A 67 -16.51 3.18 0.71
N ARG A 68 -17.34 2.27 0.21
CA ARG A 68 -18.70 2.08 0.72
C ARG A 68 -18.71 1.74 2.21
N ALA A 69 -17.82 0.85 2.65
CA ALA A 69 -17.74 0.43 4.04
C ALA A 69 -17.27 1.55 4.98
N ILE A 70 -16.24 2.30 4.60
CA ILE A 70 -15.65 3.34 5.48
C ILE A 70 -16.52 4.59 5.57
N VAL A 71 -17.26 4.95 4.51
CA VAL A 71 -18.23 6.06 4.55
C VAL A 71 -19.44 5.72 5.41
N GLY A 72 -19.82 4.42 5.47
CA GLY A 72 -20.97 3.95 6.25
C GLY A 72 -20.70 3.71 7.74
N SER A 73 -19.44 3.75 8.21
CA SER A 73 -19.13 3.47 9.62
C SER A 73 -17.80 4.06 10.05
N GLU A 74 -17.83 4.89 11.09
CA GLU A 74 -16.62 5.44 11.73
C GLU A 74 -15.64 4.34 12.17
N ARG A 75 -16.16 3.23 12.71
CA ARG A 75 -15.30 2.10 13.11
C ARG A 75 -14.64 1.42 11.90
N SER A 76 -15.32 1.35 10.76
CA SER A 76 -14.73 0.83 9.52
C SER A 76 -13.69 1.80 8.96
N TRP A 77 -13.98 3.10 9.01
CA TRP A 77 -13.02 4.16 8.72
C TRP A 77 -11.76 4.05 9.57
N CYS A 78 -11.89 3.93 10.90
CA CYS A 78 -10.74 3.76 11.79
C CYS A 78 -9.90 2.53 11.45
N ALA A 79 -10.52 1.37 11.20
CA ALA A 79 -9.77 0.17 10.84
C ALA A 79 -9.01 0.33 9.52
N PHE A 80 -9.64 0.95 8.51
CA PHE A 80 -8.96 1.23 7.24
C PHE A 80 -7.86 2.28 7.39
N ALA A 81 -8.06 3.30 8.23
CA ALA A 81 -7.06 4.30 8.55
C ALA A 81 -5.84 3.65 9.22
N SER A 82 -6.05 2.81 10.23
CA SER A 82 -4.98 2.07 10.93
C SER A 82 -4.22 1.14 9.97
N PHE A 83 -4.94 0.37 9.15
CA PHE A 83 -4.30 -0.46 8.11
C PHE A 83 -3.41 0.38 7.20
N CYS A 84 -3.92 1.52 6.73
CA CYS A 84 -3.16 2.40 5.84
C CYS A 84 -1.94 3.02 6.54
N GLU A 85 -2.05 3.40 7.81
CA GLU A 85 -0.94 3.98 8.56
C GLU A 85 0.17 2.94 8.79
N GLU A 86 -0.19 1.75 9.23
CA GLU A 86 0.75 0.67 9.53
C GLU A 86 1.46 0.17 8.27
N VAL A 87 0.72 -0.09 7.18
CA VAL A 87 1.31 -0.60 5.94
C VAL A 87 2.13 0.48 5.23
N MET A 88 1.61 1.71 5.11
CA MET A 88 2.33 2.74 4.37
C MET A 88 3.58 3.24 5.12
N SER A 89 3.55 3.32 6.45
CA SER A 89 4.75 3.68 7.23
C SER A 89 5.88 2.67 7.03
N GLN A 90 5.57 1.36 7.01
CA GLN A 90 6.53 0.30 6.74
C GLN A 90 7.06 0.35 5.31
N LYS A 91 6.18 0.54 4.31
CA LYS A 91 6.61 0.69 2.90
C LYS A 91 7.50 1.90 2.69
N GLU A 92 7.15 3.05 3.26
CA GLU A 92 7.96 4.28 3.18
C GLU A 92 9.31 4.14 3.90
N ALA A 93 9.34 3.47 5.05
CA ALA A 93 10.60 3.19 5.75
C ALA A 93 11.50 2.31 4.89
N ALA A 94 10.95 1.26 4.29
CA ALA A 94 11.68 0.42 3.36
C ALA A 94 12.17 1.20 2.13
N GLU A 95 11.34 2.08 1.55
CA GLU A 95 11.74 2.96 0.44
C GLU A 95 12.93 3.82 0.84
N ARG A 96 12.85 4.54 1.97
CA ARG A 96 13.96 5.39 2.46
C ARG A 96 15.28 4.64 2.62
N VAL A 97 15.24 3.39 3.09
CA VAL A 97 16.44 2.54 3.18
C VAL A 97 17.01 2.28 1.78
N ARG A 98 16.18 1.83 0.83
CA ARG A 98 16.63 1.59 -0.55
C ARG A 98 17.18 2.84 -1.23
N GLU A 99 16.55 3.98 -0.99
CA GLU A 99 17.00 5.25 -1.55
C GLU A 99 18.34 5.72 -0.98
N ALA A 100 18.60 5.46 0.30
CA ALA A 100 19.89 5.76 0.93
C ALA A 100 21.02 4.83 0.45
N GLU A 101 20.67 3.62 0.02
CA GLU A 101 21.59 2.61 -0.50
C GLU A 101 21.83 2.73 -2.02
N ASP A 102 21.05 3.54 -2.74
CA ASP A 102 21.16 3.70 -4.20
C ASP A 102 22.36 4.59 -4.57
N PRO A 103 23.45 4.01 -5.12
CA PRO A 103 24.64 4.77 -5.47
C PRO A 103 24.45 5.65 -6.72
N ASP A 104 23.41 5.39 -7.52
CA ASP A 104 23.13 6.09 -8.77
C ASP A 104 22.23 7.32 -8.56
N ARG A 105 21.79 7.59 -7.33
CA ARG A 105 20.90 8.72 -7.03
C ARG A 105 21.65 10.05 -7.12
N GLN A 106 21.36 10.83 -8.15
CA GLN A 106 21.84 12.20 -8.31
C GLN A 106 21.01 13.15 -7.42
N PRO A 107 21.61 14.15 -6.74
CA PRO A 107 20.91 15.06 -5.83
C PRO A 107 19.87 15.95 -6.52
#